data_AF-A0A1S3W2W0-F1
#
_entry.id   AF-A0A1S3W2W0-F1
#
_cell.length_a   1.000
_cell.length_b   1.000
_cell.length_c   1.000
_cell.angle_alpha   90.00
_cell.angle_beta   90.00
_cell.angle_gamma   90.00
#
_symmetry.space_group_name_H-M   'P 1'
#
loop_
_entity.id
_entity.type
_entity.pdbx_description
1 polymer ?
#
loop_
_entity_poly.entity_id
_entity_poly.type
_entity_poly.pdbx_seq_one_letter_code
_entity_poly.pdbx_strand_id
1 'polypeptide(L)'
;MDASLEKIADPTLAEMGKNLKEAMKMLEDTQRRTEEENGKKLVSGDIPGPLQGSGQDMVSILQLVQNLMHGDEDEEPQSTRIQNIGEQGHIALLGHSLGAYISTLDKEKLRKLTTRILSDTTLWLCRIFRYENGCAYFHDEEREGLAKICRLAIHSRYEDFVVNGFNVLYNKKPVIYLSAAARPGLGQYLCNQLGLPFPCLCRVPCNTMFGSQHQMVSSSL
;
A
#
# COMPACT_ATOMS: atom_id res chain seq x y z
N MET A 1 35.77 12.15 -2.20
CA MET A 1 35.21 11.87 -3.54
C MET A 1 33.71 12.19 -3.51
N ASP A 2 33.35 13.44 -3.20
CA ASP A 2 31.94 13.85 -2.98
C ASP A 2 31.46 14.94 -3.95
N ALA A 3 32.38 15.59 -4.67
CA ALA A 3 32.07 16.76 -5.51
C ALA A 3 31.48 16.42 -6.90
N SER A 4 31.14 15.15 -7.17
CA SER A 4 30.70 14.71 -8.51
C SER A 4 29.21 14.37 -8.60
N LEU A 5 28.47 14.35 -7.49
CA LEU A 5 27.02 14.08 -7.48
C LEU A 5 26.16 15.34 -7.63
N GLU A 6 26.69 16.52 -7.27
CA GLU A 6 25.94 17.79 -7.35
C GLU A 6 25.65 18.27 -8.78
N LYS A 7 26.37 17.77 -9.80
CA LYS A 7 26.25 18.26 -11.19
C LYS A 7 25.17 17.60 -12.04
N ILE A 8 24.39 16.66 -11.49
CA ILE A 8 23.42 15.86 -12.27
C ILE A 8 21.98 15.95 -11.72
N ALA A 9 21.78 16.63 -10.58
CA ALA A 9 20.45 16.77 -10.01
C ALA A 9 19.60 17.75 -10.84
N ASP A 10 18.41 17.30 -11.27
CA ASP A 10 17.37 18.18 -11.78
C ASP A 10 17.13 19.31 -10.75
N PRO A 11 17.15 20.59 -11.16
CA PRO A 11 17.02 21.71 -10.22
C PRO A 11 15.71 21.65 -9.42
N THR A 12 14.64 21.12 -10.01
CA THR A 12 13.34 20.89 -9.36
C THR A 12 13.45 19.81 -8.28
N LEU A 13 14.21 18.75 -8.54
CA LEU A 13 14.45 17.67 -7.59
C LEU A 13 15.31 18.14 -6.41
N ALA A 14 16.30 19.00 -6.68
CA ALA A 14 17.13 19.61 -5.65
C ALA A 14 16.32 20.56 -4.74
N GLU A 15 15.46 21.39 -5.33
CA GLU A 15 14.54 22.27 -4.59
C GLU A 15 13.54 21.47 -3.75
N MET A 16 12.94 20.41 -4.31
CA MET A 16 12.08 19.50 -3.57
C MET A 16 12.81 18.87 -2.38
N GLY A 17 14.05 18.41 -2.58
CA GLY A 17 14.87 17.84 -1.50
C GLY A 17 15.10 18.83 -0.36
N LYS A 18 15.32 20.11 -0.68
CA LYS A 18 15.44 21.18 0.31
C LYS A 18 14.13 21.42 1.07
N ASN A 19 13.01 21.57 0.35
CA ASN A 19 11.69 21.82 0.94
C ASN A 19 11.25 20.67 1.84
N LEU A 20 11.53 19.43 1.42
CA LEU A 20 11.21 18.24 2.20
C LEU A 20 12.04 18.18 3.49
N LYS A 21 13.32 18.54 3.43
CA LYS A 21 14.19 18.63 4.62
C LYS A 21 13.70 19.68 5.61
N GLU A 22 13.21 20.82 5.11
CA GLU A 22 12.62 21.86 5.95
C GLU A 22 11.29 21.39 6.58
N ALA A 23 10.41 20.75 5.81
CA ALA A 23 9.16 20.18 6.31
C ALA A 23 9.40 19.08 7.37
N MET A 24 10.38 18.20 7.16
CA MET A 24 10.79 17.20 8.16
C MET A 24 11.24 17.83 9.46
N LYS A 25 12.08 18.88 9.37
CA LYS A 25 12.53 19.61 10.56
C LYS A 25 11.36 20.27 11.30
N MET A 26 10.40 20.86 10.57
CA MET A 26 9.22 21.45 11.18
C MET A 26 8.33 20.41 11.88
N LEU A 27 8.19 19.21 11.31
CA LEU A 27 7.44 18.11 11.94
C LEU A 27 8.12 17.64 13.23
N GLU A 28 9.45 17.48 13.21
CA GLU A 28 10.23 17.15 14.41
C GLU A 28 10.17 18.25 15.49
N ASP A 29 10.26 19.52 15.08
CA ASP A 29 10.23 20.67 16.00
C ASP A 29 8.83 20.89 16.60
N THR A 30 7.76 20.64 15.82
CA THR A 30 6.37 20.73 16.30
C THR A 30 6.09 19.65 17.34
N GLN A 31 6.61 18.44 17.12
CA GLN A 31 6.46 17.32 18.03
C GLN A 31 7.12 17.56 19.40
N ARG A 32 8.25 18.29 19.44
CA ARG A 32 8.89 18.69 20.72
C ARG A 32 8.10 19.75 21.49
N ARG A 33 7.25 20.52 20.82
CA ARG A 33 6.44 21.59 21.45
C ARG A 33 5.08 21.10 21.96
N THR A 34 4.58 19.98 21.44
CA THR A 34 3.27 19.42 21.85
C THR A 34 3.29 18.88 23.29
N GLU A 35 4.44 18.82 23.95
CA GLU A 35 4.57 18.47 25.38
C GLU A 35 4.34 19.67 26.33
N GLU A 36 4.24 20.93 25.86
CA GLU A 36 4.25 22.11 26.76
C GLU A 36 3.12 23.14 26.61
N GLU A 37 2.18 23.04 25.67
CA GLU A 37 1.09 24.04 25.58
C GLU A 37 -0.27 23.39 25.40
N ASN A 38 -0.95 23.11 26.52
CA ASN A 38 -2.39 22.87 26.51
C ASN A 38 -3.12 24.18 26.82
N GLY A 39 -3.77 24.76 25.81
CA GLY A 39 -4.72 25.84 26.02
C GLY A 39 -4.79 26.83 24.87
N LYS A 40 -5.63 26.55 23.87
CA LYS A 40 -6.49 27.57 23.23
C LYS A 40 -7.60 26.92 22.41
N LYS A 41 -8.83 27.23 22.81
CA LYS A 41 -10.09 26.90 22.14
C LYS A 41 -10.23 27.65 20.81
N LEU A 42 -10.77 26.98 19.79
CA LEU A 42 -11.66 27.57 18.80
C LEU A 42 -12.64 26.52 18.26
N VAL A 43 -13.82 27.00 17.89
CA VAL A 43 -15.11 26.30 17.80
C VAL A 43 -15.33 25.62 16.44
N SER A 44 -15.92 24.42 16.48
CA SER A 44 -16.24 23.46 15.40
C SER A 44 -17.39 23.88 14.46
N GLY A 45 -17.32 23.37 13.22
CA GLY A 45 -18.38 23.33 12.20
C GLY A 45 -18.08 22.23 11.17
N ASP A 46 -18.07 20.96 11.59
CA ASP A 46 -17.42 19.82 10.90
C ASP A 46 -18.19 19.12 9.76
N ILE A 47 -19.01 19.84 9.01
CA ILE A 47 -19.45 19.33 7.70
C ILE A 47 -19.19 20.41 6.65
N PRO A 48 -18.13 20.28 5.84
CA PRO A 48 -17.90 21.22 4.76
C PRO A 48 -19.11 21.19 3.82
N GLY A 49 -19.74 22.35 3.64
CA GLY A 49 -20.81 22.52 2.66
C GLY A 49 -20.32 22.30 1.23
N PRO A 50 -21.19 22.45 0.22
CA PRO A 50 -20.80 22.38 -1.18
C PRO A 50 -19.55 23.22 -1.46
N LEU A 51 -18.65 22.69 -2.29
CA LEU A 51 -17.41 23.37 -2.67
C LEU A 51 -17.73 24.80 -3.14
N GLN A 52 -17.15 25.78 -2.46
CA GLN A 52 -17.34 27.18 -2.80
C GLN A 52 -16.58 27.50 -4.10
N GLY A 53 -17.14 28.37 -4.95
CA GLY A 53 -16.53 28.75 -6.23
C GLY A 53 -15.25 29.58 -6.12
N SER A 54 -14.94 30.09 -4.92
CA SER A 54 -13.70 30.79 -4.60
C SER A 54 -12.72 29.85 -3.89
N GLY A 55 -11.47 29.79 -4.36
CA GLY A 55 -10.41 29.06 -3.67
C GLY A 55 -10.09 29.65 -2.28
N GLN A 56 -9.55 28.81 -1.40
CA GLN A 56 -9.05 29.22 -0.08
C GLN A 56 -7.54 29.49 -0.15
N ASP A 57 -7.04 30.37 0.72
CA ASP A 57 -5.61 30.58 0.85
C ASP A 57 -4.93 29.38 1.55
N MET A 58 -3.62 29.25 1.34
CA MET A 58 -2.84 28.12 1.86
C MET A 58 -2.87 28.01 3.39
N VAL A 59 -2.93 29.15 4.11
CA VAL A 59 -2.95 29.13 5.57
C VAL A 59 -4.28 28.58 6.08
N SER A 60 -5.40 29.00 5.49
CA SER A 60 -6.73 28.48 5.79
C SER A 60 -6.82 26.97 5.51
N ILE A 61 -6.24 26.50 4.41
CA ILE A 61 -6.20 25.07 4.07
C ILE A 61 -5.38 24.28 5.10
N LEU A 62 -4.20 24.77 5.47
CA LEU A 62 -3.35 24.11 6.46
C LEU A 62 -4.01 24.03 7.83
N GLN A 63 -4.71 25.09 8.25
CA GLN A 63 -5.49 25.10 9.49
C GLN A 63 -6.63 24.08 9.45
N LEU A 64 -7.36 23.98 8.33
CA LEU A 64 -8.42 22.98 8.17
C LEU A 64 -7.87 21.55 8.26
N VAL A 65 -6.76 21.26 7.58
CA VAL A 65 -6.10 19.95 7.65
C VAL A 65 -5.65 19.64 9.08
N GLN A 66 -5.10 20.63 9.79
CA GLN A 66 -4.72 20.47 11.20
C GLN A 66 -5.93 20.10 12.07
N ASN A 67 -7.05 20.81 11.91
CA ASN A 67 -8.27 20.52 12.68
C ASN A 67 -8.79 19.10 12.40
N LEU A 68 -8.83 18.70 11.12
CA LEU A 68 -9.25 17.35 10.71
C LEU A 68 -8.35 16.23 11.25
N MET A 69 -7.05 16.49 11.40
CA MET A 69 -6.10 15.48 11.92
C MET A 69 -6.21 15.26 13.43
N HIS A 70 -6.65 16.25 14.20
CA HIS A 70 -6.64 16.18 15.67
C HIS A 70 -7.99 15.78 16.28
N GLY A 71 -9.10 15.88 15.55
CA GLY A 71 -10.43 15.48 16.00
C GLY A 71 -10.99 16.34 17.15
N ASP A 72 -12.30 16.28 17.39
CA ASP A 72 -12.92 16.87 18.58
C ASP A 72 -12.59 16.02 19.82
N GLU A 73 -12.05 16.67 20.87
CA GLU A 73 -11.61 16.08 22.14
C GLU A 73 -12.77 15.65 23.07
N ASP A 74 -13.85 15.07 22.55
CA ASP A 74 -14.92 14.47 23.39
C ASP A 74 -14.61 13.01 23.80
N GLU A 75 -13.54 12.42 23.28
CA GLU A 75 -12.92 11.22 23.87
C GLU A 75 -11.75 11.65 24.75
N GLU A 76 -11.66 11.11 25.98
CA GLU A 76 -10.56 11.36 26.93
C GLU A 76 -9.21 11.45 26.21
N PRO A 77 -8.28 12.34 26.64
CA PRO A 77 -7.01 12.55 25.97
C PRO A 77 -6.17 11.27 26.08
N GLN A 78 -6.44 10.30 25.23
CA GLN A 78 -5.48 9.31 24.80
C GLN A 78 -4.46 10.14 24.07
N SER A 79 -3.42 10.55 24.81
CA SER A 79 -2.12 10.96 24.32
C SER A 79 -2.07 10.75 22.82
N THR A 80 -2.42 11.79 22.07
CA THR A 80 -2.13 11.91 20.65
C THR A 80 -0.64 12.12 20.59
N ARG A 81 0.09 11.07 21.01
CA ARG A 81 1.43 10.80 20.60
C ARG A 81 1.25 10.67 19.10
N ILE A 82 1.38 11.80 18.39
CA ILE A 82 1.97 11.83 17.07
C ILE A 82 3.18 10.93 17.29
N GLN A 83 3.03 9.66 16.93
CA GLN A 83 4.05 8.67 17.17
C GLN A 83 5.25 9.27 16.47
N ASN A 84 6.39 9.39 17.17
CA ASN A 84 7.66 9.77 16.57
C ASN A 84 7.63 9.21 15.17
N ILE A 85 7.63 10.10 14.16
CA ILE A 85 7.70 9.69 12.77
C ILE A 85 9.01 8.91 12.74
N GLY A 86 8.92 7.60 12.94
CA GLY A 86 10.11 6.78 13.04
C GLY A 86 10.81 6.86 11.70
N GLU A 87 11.98 6.24 11.60
CA GLU A 87 12.66 6.07 10.30
C GLU A 87 11.68 5.61 9.19
N GLN A 88 10.70 4.78 9.55
CA GLN A 88 9.61 4.34 8.66
C GLN A 88 8.70 5.47 8.14
N GLY A 89 8.31 6.41 8.98
CA GLY A 89 7.49 7.54 8.56
C GLY A 89 8.27 8.54 7.70
N HIS A 90 9.57 8.73 7.97
CA HIS A 90 10.43 9.55 7.13
C HIS A 90 10.59 8.95 5.73
N ILE A 91 10.80 7.63 5.64
CA ILE A 91 10.90 6.91 4.37
C ILE A 91 9.56 6.95 3.63
N ALA A 92 8.43 6.82 4.31
CA ALA A 92 7.11 6.95 3.69
C ALA A 92 6.92 8.35 3.07
N LEU A 93 7.23 9.41 3.82
CA LEU A 93 7.13 10.78 3.33
C LEU A 93 8.02 11.02 2.11
N LEU A 94 9.29 10.58 2.17
CA LEU A 94 10.21 10.61 1.03
C LEU A 94 9.65 9.85 -0.18
N GLY A 95 9.12 8.65 0.04
CA GLY A 95 8.51 7.83 -1.01
C GLY A 95 7.33 8.53 -1.68
N HIS A 96 6.44 9.14 -0.90
CA HIS A 96 5.29 9.88 -1.42
C HIS A 96 5.72 11.14 -2.18
N SER A 97 6.65 11.95 -1.64
CA SER A 97 7.17 13.14 -2.33
C SER A 97 7.87 12.77 -3.63
N LEU A 98 8.70 11.72 -3.62
CA LEU A 98 9.37 11.24 -4.83
C LEU A 98 8.36 10.69 -5.85
N GLY A 99 7.35 9.94 -5.41
CA GLY A 99 6.28 9.45 -6.27
C GLY A 99 5.52 10.59 -6.94
N ALA A 100 5.21 11.66 -6.20
CA ALA A 100 4.58 12.86 -6.74
C ALA A 100 5.47 13.53 -7.80
N TYR A 101 6.77 13.70 -7.55
CA TYR A 101 7.70 14.23 -8.55
C TYR A 101 7.82 13.33 -9.79
N ILE A 102 7.95 12.02 -9.61
CA ILE A 102 8.01 11.06 -10.73
C ILE A 102 6.76 11.16 -11.61
N SER A 103 5.59 11.46 -11.02
CA SER A 103 4.34 11.63 -11.77
C SER A 103 4.33 12.83 -12.71
N THR A 104 5.22 13.82 -12.52
CA THR A 104 5.34 14.99 -13.40
C THR A 104 6.30 14.77 -14.58
N LEU A 105 6.99 13.62 -14.62
CA LEU A 105 7.91 13.30 -15.71
C LEU A 105 7.14 13.04 -17.02
N ASP A 106 7.76 13.36 -18.15
CA ASP A 106 7.25 12.97 -19.45
C ASP A 106 7.19 11.44 -19.61
N LYS A 107 6.30 10.96 -20.49
CA LYS A 107 6.00 9.53 -20.66
C LYS A 107 7.25 8.70 -20.96
N GLU A 108 8.22 9.23 -21.68
CA GLU A 108 9.43 8.50 -22.06
C GLU A 108 10.38 8.33 -20.88
N LYS A 109 10.66 9.41 -20.14
CA LYS A 109 11.48 9.37 -18.93
C LYS A 109 10.82 8.51 -17.85
N LEU A 110 9.51 8.67 -17.64
CA LEU A 110 8.76 7.87 -16.69
C LEU A 110 8.88 6.38 -17.01
N ARG A 111 8.63 5.97 -18.26
CA ARG A 111 8.76 4.57 -18.68
C ARG A 111 10.17 4.03 -18.46
N LYS A 112 11.21 4.80 -18.80
CA LYS A 112 12.61 4.39 -18.61
C LYS A 112 12.93 4.16 -17.14
N LEU A 113 12.51 5.09 -16.27
CA LEU A 113 12.73 5.02 -14.83
C LEU A 113 11.96 3.84 -14.21
N THR A 114 10.66 3.73 -14.47
CA THR A 114 9.83 2.65 -13.89
C THR A 114 10.26 1.27 -14.37
N THR A 115 10.64 1.13 -15.64
CA THR A 115 11.19 -0.15 -16.16
C THR A 115 12.49 -0.52 -15.44
N ARG A 116 13.36 0.47 -15.17
CA ARG A 116 14.60 0.22 -14.44
C ARG A 116 14.35 -0.19 -13.00
N ILE A 117 13.49 0.53 -12.29
CA ILE A 117 13.10 0.21 -10.91
C ILE A 117 12.49 -1.20 -10.85
N LEU A 118 11.54 -1.50 -11.75
CA LEU A 118 10.92 -2.82 -11.82
C LEU A 118 11.94 -3.93 -12.09
N SER A 119 12.86 -3.73 -13.03
CA SER A 119 13.91 -4.71 -13.35
C SER A 119 14.82 -4.98 -12.16
N ASP A 120 15.35 -3.92 -11.54
CA ASP A 120 16.32 -4.06 -10.44
C ASP A 120 15.65 -4.68 -9.20
N THR A 121 14.45 -4.23 -8.86
CA THR A 121 13.68 -4.78 -7.73
C THR A 121 13.26 -6.24 -7.96
N THR A 122 12.83 -6.59 -9.18
CA THR A 122 12.54 -7.99 -9.55
C THR A 122 13.78 -8.86 -9.36
N LEU A 123 14.94 -8.40 -9.84
CA LEU A 123 16.20 -9.13 -9.71
C LEU A 123 16.59 -9.32 -8.24
N TRP A 124 16.43 -8.31 -7.39
CA TRP A 124 16.70 -8.42 -5.95
C TRP A 124 15.74 -9.39 -5.27
N LEU A 125 14.44 -9.32 -5.56
CA LEU A 125 13.45 -10.25 -5.01
C LEU A 125 13.72 -11.69 -5.43
N CYS A 126 14.01 -11.92 -6.71
CA CYS A 126 14.37 -13.23 -7.25
C CYS A 126 15.61 -13.81 -6.52
N ARG A 127 16.61 -12.98 -6.21
CA ARG A 127 17.79 -13.41 -5.43
C ARG A 127 17.46 -13.74 -3.98
N ILE A 128 16.65 -12.93 -3.31
CA ILE A 128 16.24 -13.14 -1.91
C ILE A 128 15.47 -14.46 -1.78
N PHE A 129 14.51 -14.70 -2.66
CA PHE A 129 13.66 -15.90 -2.61
C PHE A 129 14.23 -17.09 -3.38
N ARG A 130 15.41 -16.95 -4.00
CA ARG A 130 16.07 -17.97 -4.83
C ARG A 130 15.18 -18.50 -5.96
N TYR A 131 14.37 -17.64 -6.56
CA TYR A 131 13.58 -17.93 -7.75
C TYR A 131 14.36 -17.52 -8.99
N GLU A 132 14.94 -18.49 -9.69
CA GLU A 132 15.55 -18.26 -10.98
C GLU A 132 14.46 -17.93 -12.01
N ASN A 133 14.63 -16.82 -12.74
CA ASN A 133 13.69 -16.36 -13.78
C ASN A 133 12.28 -15.97 -13.28
N GLY A 134 12.16 -15.49 -12.05
CA GLY A 134 10.91 -14.93 -11.54
C GLY A 134 10.56 -13.55 -12.12
N CYS A 135 9.26 -13.22 -12.07
CA CYS A 135 8.73 -11.88 -12.35
C CYS A 135 8.08 -11.31 -11.08
N ALA A 136 8.31 -10.04 -10.78
CA ALA A 136 7.63 -9.35 -9.68
C ALA A 136 6.52 -8.44 -10.20
N TYR A 137 5.38 -8.46 -9.51
CA TYR A 137 4.27 -7.54 -9.75
C TYR A 137 3.89 -6.88 -8.44
N PHE A 138 3.75 -5.56 -8.46
CA PHE A 138 3.40 -4.76 -7.30
C PHE A 138 1.92 -4.38 -7.37
N HIS A 139 1.24 -4.49 -6.24
CA HIS A 139 -0.18 -4.21 -6.09
C HIS A 139 -0.39 -3.40 -4.82
N ASP A 140 -1.36 -2.48 -4.85
CA ASP A 140 -1.70 -1.65 -3.70
C ASP A 140 -2.33 -2.52 -2.59
N GLU A 141 -3.13 -3.51 -3.00
CA GLU A 141 -3.71 -4.51 -2.11
C GLU A 141 -3.08 -5.90 -2.29
N GLU A 142 -2.68 -6.53 -1.19
CA GLU A 142 -2.09 -7.87 -1.19
C GLU A 142 -2.99 -8.94 -1.82
N ARG A 143 -4.31 -8.80 -1.66
CA ARG A 143 -5.28 -9.80 -2.16
C ARG A 143 -5.39 -9.79 -3.68
N GLU A 144 -5.08 -8.67 -4.34
CA GLU A 144 -5.11 -8.57 -5.80
C GLU A 144 -4.08 -9.48 -6.45
N GLY A 145 -2.86 -9.55 -5.87
CA GLY A 145 -1.82 -10.44 -6.36
C GLY A 145 -2.25 -11.89 -6.33
N LEU A 146 -2.86 -12.31 -5.21
CA LEU A 146 -3.41 -13.66 -5.07
C LEU A 146 -4.51 -13.94 -6.11
N ALA A 147 -5.44 -13.01 -6.31
CA ALA A 147 -6.50 -13.16 -7.32
C ALA A 147 -5.92 -13.28 -8.75
N LYS A 148 -4.91 -12.47 -9.10
CA LYS A 148 -4.25 -12.53 -10.41
C LYS A 148 -3.51 -13.86 -10.62
N ILE A 149 -2.81 -14.37 -9.61
CA ILE A 149 -2.14 -15.67 -9.69
C ILE A 149 -3.15 -16.82 -9.79
N CYS A 150 -4.25 -16.79 -9.02
CA CYS A 150 -5.32 -17.78 -9.16
C CYS A 150 -5.92 -17.76 -10.56
N ARG A 151 -6.17 -16.56 -11.11
CA ARG A 151 -6.68 -16.39 -12.48
C ARG A 151 -5.69 -16.94 -13.51
N LEU A 152 -4.40 -16.65 -13.37
CA LEU A 152 -3.34 -17.21 -14.22
C LEU A 152 -3.32 -18.73 -14.17
N ALA A 153 -3.45 -19.32 -12.98
CA ALA A 153 -3.51 -20.77 -12.82
C ALA A 153 -4.74 -21.39 -13.51
N ILE A 154 -5.90 -20.73 -13.47
CA ILE A 154 -7.09 -21.17 -14.22
C ILE A 154 -6.82 -21.09 -15.72
N HIS A 155 -6.36 -19.94 -16.25
CA HIS A 155 -6.05 -19.81 -17.68
C HIS A 155 -5.01 -20.82 -18.16
N SER A 156 -4.02 -21.16 -17.34
CA SER A 156 -2.99 -22.15 -17.69
C SER A 156 -3.50 -23.60 -17.64
N ARG A 157 -4.59 -23.89 -16.91
CA ARG A 157 -5.13 -25.24 -16.73
C ARG A 157 -6.34 -25.54 -17.60
N TYR A 158 -7.05 -24.51 -18.06
CA TYR A 158 -8.26 -24.62 -18.85
C TYR A 158 -8.07 -23.88 -20.19
N GLU A 159 -7.60 -24.60 -21.21
CA GLU A 159 -7.18 -24.05 -22.51
C GLU A 159 -8.27 -23.19 -23.19
N ASP A 160 -9.53 -23.58 -23.05
CA ASP A 160 -10.67 -22.87 -23.64
C ASP A 160 -11.29 -21.80 -22.74
N PHE A 161 -10.74 -21.54 -21.55
CA PHE A 161 -11.34 -20.60 -20.59
C PHE A 161 -11.43 -19.18 -21.15
N VAL A 162 -10.51 -18.79 -22.03
CA VAL A 162 -10.54 -17.47 -22.70
C VAL A 162 -11.76 -17.33 -23.63
N VAL A 163 -12.14 -18.41 -24.31
CA VAL A 163 -13.21 -18.39 -25.34
C VAL A 163 -14.56 -18.72 -24.72
N ASN A 164 -14.61 -19.79 -23.92
CA ASN A 164 -15.83 -20.38 -23.40
C ASN A 164 -16.13 -19.94 -21.95
N GLY A 165 -15.23 -19.18 -21.33
CA GLY A 165 -15.41 -18.62 -19.99
C GLY A 165 -15.71 -19.68 -18.93
N PHE A 166 -16.64 -19.36 -18.03
CA PHE A 166 -17.05 -20.25 -16.94
C PHE A 166 -17.61 -21.59 -17.39
N ASN A 167 -18.07 -21.72 -18.64
CA ASN A 167 -18.68 -22.97 -19.11
C ASN A 167 -17.67 -24.12 -19.09
N VAL A 168 -16.38 -23.83 -19.29
CA VAL A 168 -15.31 -24.84 -19.25
C VAL A 168 -15.14 -25.46 -17.86
N LEU A 169 -15.52 -24.72 -16.81
CA LEU A 169 -15.36 -25.16 -15.43
C LEU A 169 -16.47 -26.13 -14.98
N TYR A 170 -17.57 -26.28 -15.73
CA TYR A 170 -18.67 -27.18 -15.32
C TYR A 170 -18.23 -28.65 -15.25
N ASN A 171 -17.42 -29.09 -16.21
CA ASN A 171 -16.95 -30.47 -16.28
C ASN A 171 -15.91 -30.79 -15.20
N LYS A 172 -15.15 -29.77 -14.77
CA LYS A 172 -14.14 -29.89 -13.73
C LYS A 172 -13.98 -28.54 -13.02
N LYS A 173 -14.64 -28.41 -11.87
CA LYS A 173 -14.61 -27.16 -11.09
C LYS A 173 -13.25 -27.02 -10.41
N PRO A 174 -12.59 -25.85 -10.47
CA PRO A 174 -11.38 -25.62 -9.70
C PRO A 174 -11.73 -25.58 -8.20
N VAL A 175 -10.84 -26.10 -7.37
CA VAL A 175 -10.93 -26.00 -5.91
C VAL A 175 -9.72 -25.24 -5.39
N ILE A 176 -9.99 -24.18 -4.63
CA ILE A 176 -8.99 -23.38 -3.93
C ILE A 176 -8.93 -23.88 -2.49
N TYR A 177 -7.79 -24.44 -2.12
CA TYR A 177 -7.50 -24.84 -0.76
C TYR A 177 -6.91 -23.65 0.00
N LEU A 178 -7.54 -23.28 1.11
CA LEU A 178 -7.15 -22.15 1.93
C LEU A 178 -7.00 -22.59 3.38
N SER A 179 -5.92 -22.19 4.05
CA SER A 179 -5.73 -22.47 5.46
C SER A 179 -6.88 -21.90 6.31
N ALA A 180 -7.30 -22.64 7.34
CA ALA A 180 -8.27 -22.16 8.33
C ALA A 180 -7.77 -20.91 9.07
N ALA A 181 -6.44 -20.73 9.17
CA ALA A 181 -5.79 -19.55 9.73
C ALA A 181 -5.63 -18.37 8.74
N ALA A 182 -6.09 -18.51 7.48
CA ALA A 182 -6.05 -17.43 6.52
C ALA A 182 -6.91 -16.23 6.96
N ARG A 183 -6.56 -15.03 6.50
CA ARG A 183 -7.28 -13.80 6.83
C ARG A 183 -8.79 -13.95 6.60
N PRO A 184 -9.64 -13.51 7.54
CA PRO A 184 -11.09 -13.48 7.34
C PRO A 184 -11.47 -12.77 6.04
N GLY A 185 -12.46 -13.31 5.33
CA GLY A 185 -12.92 -12.76 4.05
C GLY A 185 -12.05 -13.06 2.83
N LEU A 186 -10.83 -13.58 2.97
CA LEU A 186 -9.95 -13.85 1.81
C LEU A 186 -10.56 -14.87 0.84
N GLY A 187 -11.10 -15.98 1.34
CA GLY A 187 -11.73 -17.00 0.48
C GLY A 187 -12.93 -16.46 -0.29
N GLN A 188 -13.79 -15.66 0.37
CA GLN A 188 -14.93 -15.01 -0.27
C GLN A 188 -14.48 -14.00 -1.33
N TYR A 189 -13.47 -13.19 -1.01
CA TYR A 189 -12.88 -12.26 -1.96
C TYR A 189 -12.37 -12.98 -3.21
N LEU A 190 -11.61 -14.08 -3.05
CA LEU A 190 -11.10 -14.86 -4.18
C LEU A 190 -12.22 -15.45 -5.02
N CYS A 191 -13.23 -16.06 -4.40
CA CYS A 191 -14.42 -16.56 -5.12
C CYS A 191 -15.08 -15.46 -5.95
N ASN A 192 -15.33 -14.29 -5.35
CA ASN A 192 -15.95 -13.16 -6.05
C ASN A 192 -15.09 -12.66 -7.22
N GLN A 193 -13.79 -12.44 -6.99
CA GLN A 193 -12.86 -11.94 -8.01
C GLN A 193 -12.63 -12.92 -9.17
N LEU A 194 -12.79 -14.22 -8.91
CA LEU A 194 -12.64 -15.29 -9.89
C LEU A 194 -13.98 -15.76 -10.46
N GLY A 195 -15.11 -15.18 -10.03
CA GLY A 195 -16.47 -15.61 -10.35
C GLY A 195 -16.77 -17.07 -10.01
N LEU A 196 -16.04 -17.63 -9.04
CA LEU A 196 -16.21 -19.02 -8.61
C LEU A 196 -17.29 -19.14 -7.53
N PRO A 197 -18.15 -20.17 -7.59
CA PRO A 197 -19.12 -20.40 -6.54
C PRO A 197 -18.42 -20.87 -5.25
N PHE A 198 -19.03 -20.62 -4.09
CA PHE A 198 -18.43 -20.94 -2.78
C PHE A 198 -17.99 -22.42 -2.59
N PRO A 199 -18.66 -23.44 -3.19
CA PRO A 199 -18.17 -24.82 -3.16
C PRO A 199 -16.79 -25.05 -3.81
N CYS A 200 -16.28 -24.08 -4.58
CA CYS A 200 -14.89 -24.09 -5.07
C CYS A 200 -13.87 -23.71 -3.98
N LEU A 201 -14.29 -23.37 -2.76
CA LEU A 201 -13.41 -23.04 -1.65
C LEU A 201 -13.39 -24.17 -0.63
N CYS A 202 -12.21 -24.70 -0.34
CA CYS A 202 -11.98 -25.68 0.72
C CYS A 202 -11.13 -25.05 1.82
N ARG A 203 -11.67 -24.95 3.05
CA ARG A 203 -10.87 -24.55 4.21
C ARG A 203 -10.17 -25.75 4.82
N VAL A 204 -8.85 -25.70 4.86
CA VAL A 204 -7.98 -26.77 5.37
C VAL A 204 -7.58 -26.44 6.82
N PRO A 205 -7.82 -27.34 7.79
CA PRO A 205 -7.45 -27.10 9.18
C PRO A 205 -5.93 -26.95 9.34
N CYS A 206 -5.51 -26.22 10.38
CA CYS A 206 -4.10 -26.12 10.77
C CYS A 206 -3.71 -27.22 11.75
N ASN A 207 -2.43 -27.57 11.75
CA ASN A 207 -1.87 -28.48 12.75
C ASN A 207 -2.01 -27.86 14.14
N THR A 208 -2.34 -28.67 15.14
CA THR A 208 -2.48 -28.24 16.54
C THR A 208 -1.25 -28.58 17.38
N MET A 209 -0.27 -29.29 16.81
CA MET A 209 0.97 -29.68 17.49
C MET A 209 1.86 -28.46 17.77
N PHE A 210 2.43 -28.42 18.97
CA PHE A 210 3.33 -27.35 19.42
C PHE A 210 4.47 -27.11 18.43
N GLY A 211 4.68 -25.85 18.03
CA GLY A 211 5.66 -25.45 17.01
C GLY A 211 5.17 -25.46 15.56
N SER A 212 3.95 -25.94 15.28
CA SER A 212 3.39 -26.02 13.90
C SER A 212 1.99 -25.43 13.76
N GLN A 213 1.55 -24.60 14.73
CA GLN A 213 0.17 -24.15 14.91
C GLN A 213 -0.48 -23.40 13.73
N HIS A 214 0.30 -23.06 12.68
CA HIS A 214 -0.16 -22.36 11.48
C HIS A 214 0.10 -23.12 10.17
N GLN A 215 0.68 -24.33 10.23
CA GLN A 215 0.88 -25.16 9.05
C GLN A 215 -0.42 -25.89 8.68
N MET A 216 -0.76 -25.96 7.39
CA MET A 216 -1.92 -26.74 6.94
C MET A 216 -1.68 -28.23 7.13
N VAL A 217 -2.72 -28.96 7.53
CA VAL A 217 -2.66 -30.42 7.64
C VAL A 217 -2.67 -31.02 6.24
N SER A 218 -1.53 -31.59 5.81
CA SER A 218 -1.33 -32.11 4.45
C SER A 218 -2.17 -33.35 4.13
N SER A 219 -2.58 -34.13 5.13
CA SER A 219 -3.50 -35.27 4.93
C SER A 219 -4.93 -34.84 4.56
N SER A 220 -5.23 -33.54 4.62
CA SER A 220 -6.54 -32.96 4.31
C SER A 220 -6.58 -32.28 2.93
N LEU A 221 -5.50 -32.40 2.15
CA LEU A 221 -5.35 -31.87 0.78
C LEU A 221 -5.61 -32.94 -0.29
#